data_AF-A0A550CA08-F1
#
_entry.id   AF-A0A550CA08-F1
#
_cell.length_a   1.000
_cell.length_b   1.000
_cell.length_c   1.000
_cell.angle_alpha   90.00
_cell.angle_beta   90.00
_cell.angle_gamma   90.00
#
_symmetry.space_group_name_H-M   'P 1'
#
loop_
_entity.id
_entity.type
_entity.pdbx_description
1 polymer ?
#
loop_
_entity_poly.entity_id
_entity_poly.type
_entity_poly.pdbx_seq_one_letter_code
_entity_poly.pdbx_strand_id
1 'polypeptide(L)'
;MYEEHHFRTFPPRTVSAYVKTDIEKHGKDTMIYREWLRCHFRPQFEKLQLYPTVIDRIRAREVLTLSEDWCHFERMAHGQQLAPEAREDLRQHTQWLLQALGQYWRNYFRGLERREPRVIWAEIEGWVESSMNAWFRSMQIDAKELQQRLARGGDDRYWQIFRMGLRHCASNDVGEWPSSSFREMRFWKSRFILMSRCMYPDMDELRYIGDPITLGGAVAYHDMHTFYAGDEEERLSYLAGNIINIIEHVCGYLQMPDANASQGICVFLELHPVSGGCNCVACYALRAKALQAEESQFMGQ
;
A
#
# COMPACT_ATOMS: atom_id res chain seq x y z
N MET A 1 1.62 7.04 19.13
CA MET A 1 2.42 6.52 18.01
C MET A 1 3.64 5.88 18.60
N TYR A 2 3.89 4.66 18.16
CA TYR A 2 4.93 3.83 18.71
C TYR A 2 5.93 3.47 17.62
N GLU A 3 7.19 3.76 17.88
CA GLU A 3 8.29 3.22 17.08
C GLU A 3 8.49 1.73 17.38
N GLU A 4 9.14 1.01 16.47
CA GLU A 4 9.37 -0.45 16.56
C GLU A 4 9.93 -0.91 17.92
N HIS A 5 10.87 -0.15 18.49
CA HIS A 5 11.50 -0.53 19.77
C HIS A 5 10.53 -0.49 20.96
N HIS A 6 9.45 0.32 20.90
CA HIS A 6 8.43 0.35 21.95
C HIS A 6 7.70 -0.99 22.04
N PHE A 7 7.44 -1.62 20.89
CA PHE A 7 6.72 -2.89 20.81
C PHE A 7 7.52 -4.07 21.40
N ARG A 8 8.82 -3.90 21.65
CA ARG A 8 9.69 -4.87 22.36
C ARG A 8 9.54 -4.83 23.88
N THR A 9 8.68 -3.94 24.40
CA THR A 9 8.41 -3.79 25.84
C THR A 9 6.91 -3.80 26.08
N PHE A 10 6.47 -3.98 27.32
CA PHE A 10 5.04 -3.88 27.64
C PHE A 10 4.49 -2.50 27.26
N PRO A 11 3.22 -2.42 26.78
CA PRO A 11 2.62 -1.13 26.48
C PRO A 11 2.66 -0.21 27.72
N PRO A 12 2.72 1.12 27.54
CA PRO A 12 2.68 2.03 28.67
C PRO A 12 1.44 1.82 29.53
N ARG A 13 1.61 1.88 30.86
CA ARG A 13 0.52 1.72 31.86
C ARG A 13 -0.09 0.32 31.95
N THR A 14 0.62 -0.69 31.46
CA THR A 14 0.21 -2.08 31.62
C THR A 14 0.61 -2.60 33.00
N VAL A 15 -0.38 -2.84 33.88
CA VAL A 15 -0.20 -3.42 35.21
C VAL A 15 -1.15 -4.61 35.35
N SER A 16 -1.01 -5.60 34.48
CA SER A 16 -1.84 -6.80 34.55
C SER A 16 -1.24 -7.77 35.57
N ALA A 17 -2.01 -8.13 36.60
CA ALA A 17 -1.62 -9.15 37.59
C ALA A 17 -1.34 -10.53 36.94
N TYR A 18 -1.85 -10.76 35.73
CA TYR A 18 -1.68 -11.98 34.94
C TYR A 18 -0.30 -12.11 34.29
N VAL A 19 0.48 -11.02 34.22
CA VAL A 19 1.76 -10.99 33.49
C VAL A 19 2.77 -12.00 34.05
N LYS A 20 2.84 -12.20 35.37
CA LYS A 20 3.84 -13.13 35.95
C LYS A 20 3.55 -14.59 35.58
N THR A 21 2.32 -15.05 35.81
CA THR A 21 1.91 -16.43 35.54
C THR A 21 2.00 -16.77 34.06
N ASP A 22 1.64 -15.84 33.18
CA ASP A 22 1.69 -16.11 31.75
C ASP A 22 3.11 -16.00 31.17
N ILE A 23 4.01 -15.18 31.75
CA ILE A 23 5.43 -15.17 31.36
C ILE A 23 6.06 -16.55 31.62
N GLU A 24 5.78 -17.16 32.77
CA GLU A 24 6.30 -18.50 33.11
C GLU A 24 5.79 -19.56 32.13
N LYS A 25 4.56 -19.41 31.65
CA LYS A 25 3.91 -20.38 30.76
C LYS A 25 4.25 -20.22 29.28
N HIS A 26 4.36 -18.97 28.80
CA HIS A 26 4.39 -18.66 27.36
C HIS A 26 5.63 -17.89 26.92
N GLY A 27 6.49 -17.51 27.85
CA GLY A 27 7.65 -16.67 27.61
C GLY A 27 7.31 -15.18 27.57
N LYS A 28 8.35 -14.36 27.75
CA LYS A 28 8.25 -12.90 27.84
C LYS A 28 7.74 -12.26 26.54
N ASP A 29 8.25 -12.71 25.39
CA ASP A 29 7.93 -12.12 24.08
C ASP A 29 6.45 -12.32 23.73
N THR A 30 5.94 -13.55 23.88
CA THR A 30 4.52 -13.86 23.70
C THR A 30 3.62 -13.00 24.59
N MET A 31 4.06 -12.70 25.82
CA MET A 31 3.29 -11.85 26.72
C MET A 31 3.32 -10.37 26.36
N ILE A 32 4.46 -9.86 25.91
CA ILE A 32 4.53 -8.50 25.38
C ILE A 32 3.58 -8.35 24.18
N TYR A 33 3.64 -9.29 23.24
CA TYR A 33 2.75 -9.36 22.08
C TYR A 33 1.26 -9.34 22.49
N ARG A 34 0.84 -10.23 23.40
CA ARG A 34 -0.56 -10.32 23.85
C ARG A 34 -1.04 -9.06 24.53
N GLU A 35 -0.20 -8.42 25.33
CA GLU A 35 -0.58 -7.17 26.00
C GLU A 35 -0.72 -6.00 25.03
N TRP A 36 0.11 -5.92 23.99
CA TRP A 36 -0.09 -4.95 22.90
C TRP A 36 -1.40 -5.17 22.15
N LEU A 37 -1.73 -6.41 21.82
CA LEU A 37 -3.03 -6.72 21.22
C LEU A 37 -4.18 -6.28 22.13
N ARG A 38 -4.14 -6.66 23.41
CA ARG A 38 -5.21 -6.41 24.37
C ARG A 38 -5.41 -4.92 24.67
N CYS A 39 -4.32 -4.19 24.91
CA CYS A 39 -4.39 -2.81 25.38
C CYS A 39 -4.44 -1.77 24.27
N HIS A 40 -3.84 -2.04 23.10
CA HIS A 40 -3.72 -1.07 22.03
C HIS A 40 -4.55 -1.43 20.79
N PHE A 41 -4.35 -2.62 20.22
CA PHE A 41 -4.90 -2.94 18.90
C PHE A 41 -6.38 -3.35 18.93
N ARG A 42 -6.77 -4.28 19.81
CA ARG A 42 -8.18 -4.73 19.89
C ARG A 42 -9.17 -3.58 20.08
N PRO A 43 -8.98 -2.63 21.02
CA PRO A 43 -9.89 -1.50 21.16
C PRO A 43 -9.99 -0.64 19.89
N GLN A 44 -8.88 -0.50 19.15
CA GLN A 44 -8.87 0.28 17.90
C GLN A 44 -9.55 -0.47 16.74
N PHE A 45 -9.41 -1.80 16.70
CA PHE A 45 -10.10 -2.65 15.72
C PHE A 45 -11.61 -2.59 15.94
N GLU A 46 -12.05 -2.74 17.19
CA GLU A 46 -13.45 -2.58 17.58
C GLU A 46 -13.97 -1.19 17.18
N LYS A 47 -13.22 -0.11 17.47
CA LYS A 47 -13.58 1.24 17.03
C LYS A 47 -13.70 1.33 15.51
N LEU A 48 -12.81 0.68 14.74
CA LEU A 48 -12.85 0.64 13.27
C LEU A 48 -14.14 0.00 12.74
N GLN A 49 -14.56 -1.10 13.36
CA GLN A 49 -15.77 -1.81 12.97
C GLN A 49 -17.07 -1.13 13.38
N LEU A 50 -17.08 -0.43 14.52
CA LEU A 50 -18.29 0.25 15.03
C LEU A 50 -18.70 1.46 14.18
N TYR A 51 -17.74 2.09 13.49
CA TYR A 51 -17.98 3.33 12.75
C TYR A 51 -17.55 3.23 11.28
N PRO A 52 -18.08 2.26 10.50
CA PRO A 52 -17.60 1.98 9.15
C PRO A 52 -17.98 3.08 8.14
N THR A 53 -19.00 3.89 8.46
CA THR A 53 -19.52 4.97 7.59
C THR A 53 -18.94 6.34 7.92
N VAL A 54 -18.20 6.48 9.02
CA VAL A 54 -17.60 7.75 9.42
C VAL A 54 -16.35 7.98 8.58
N ILE A 55 -16.49 8.81 7.54
CA ILE A 55 -15.44 9.09 6.56
C ILE A 55 -15.07 10.58 6.59
N ASP A 56 -14.23 10.95 7.55
CA ASP A 56 -13.69 12.30 7.67
C ASP A 56 -12.16 12.28 7.83
N ARG A 57 -11.55 13.46 7.77
CA ARG A 57 -10.08 13.60 7.83
C ARG A 57 -9.51 13.26 9.22
N ILE A 58 -10.26 13.47 10.29
CA ILE A 58 -9.81 13.11 11.65
C ILE A 58 -9.77 11.59 11.74
N ARG A 59 -10.84 10.92 11.32
CA ARG A 59 -10.91 9.47 11.29
C ARG A 59 -9.85 8.85 10.39
N ALA A 60 -9.60 9.42 9.22
CA ALA A 60 -8.55 8.95 8.32
C ALA A 60 -7.16 8.99 8.98
N ARG A 61 -6.84 10.05 9.73
CA ARG A 61 -5.57 10.14 10.47
C ARG A 61 -5.45 9.08 11.56
N GLU A 62 -6.54 8.79 12.27
CA GLU A 62 -6.55 7.70 13.26
C GLU A 62 -6.30 6.35 12.58
N VAL A 63 -6.97 6.09 11.45
CA VAL A 63 -6.80 4.85 10.68
C VAL A 63 -5.37 4.71 10.15
N LEU A 64 -4.79 5.79 9.60
CA LEU A 64 -3.39 5.77 9.14
C LEU A 64 -2.40 5.56 10.28
N THR A 65 -2.66 6.13 11.46
CA THR A 65 -1.84 5.90 12.66
C THR A 65 -1.93 4.44 13.12
N LEU A 66 -3.13 3.85 13.10
CA LEU A 66 -3.34 2.44 13.38
C LEU A 66 -2.59 1.55 12.38
N SER A 67 -2.65 1.88 11.08
CA SER A 67 -1.91 1.14 10.05
C SER A 67 -0.40 1.20 10.28
N GLU A 68 0.15 2.37 10.60
CA GLU A 68 1.58 2.53 10.90
C GLU A 68 1.99 1.76 12.15
N ASP A 69 1.25 1.90 13.26
CA ASP A 69 1.51 1.20 14.50
C ASP A 69 1.44 -0.33 14.27
N TRP A 70 0.50 -0.82 13.46
CA TRP A 70 0.40 -2.25 13.11
C TRP A 70 1.58 -2.74 12.28
N CYS A 71 2.01 -1.99 11.26
CA CYS A 71 3.20 -2.34 10.46
C CYS A 71 4.44 -2.49 11.34
N HIS A 72 4.65 -1.58 12.30
CA HIS A 72 5.76 -1.70 13.25
C HIS A 72 5.61 -2.89 14.21
N PHE A 73 4.39 -3.13 14.68
CA PHE A 73 4.10 -4.25 15.57
C PHE A 73 4.28 -5.61 14.90
N GLU A 74 3.77 -5.78 13.69
CA GLU A 74 3.91 -7.01 12.90
C GLU A 74 5.39 -7.28 12.62
N ARG A 75 6.15 -6.31 12.12
CA ARG A 75 7.61 -6.47 11.89
C ARG A 75 8.36 -6.88 13.15
N MET A 76 8.05 -6.24 14.28
CA MET A 76 8.63 -6.58 15.58
C MET A 76 8.27 -8.03 15.98
N ALA A 77 7.00 -8.42 15.83
CA ALA A 77 6.50 -9.74 16.17
C ALA A 77 7.15 -10.86 15.34
N HIS A 78 7.42 -10.62 14.05
CA HIS A 78 8.17 -11.55 13.21
C HIS A 78 9.63 -11.70 13.64
N GLY A 79 10.24 -10.65 14.19
CA GLY A 79 11.59 -10.70 14.77
C GLY A 79 11.68 -11.39 16.14
N GLN A 80 10.56 -11.78 16.75
CA GLN A 80 10.50 -12.43 18.07
C GLN A 80 10.30 -13.94 17.97
N GLN A 81 10.71 -14.65 19.03
CA GLN A 81 10.46 -16.10 19.17
C GLN A 81 9.04 -16.34 19.72
N LEU A 82 8.03 -15.92 18.97
CA LEU A 82 6.63 -16.16 19.33
C LEU A 82 6.29 -17.64 19.25
N ALA A 83 5.51 -18.12 20.23
CA ALA A 83 4.91 -19.45 20.19
C ALA A 83 4.02 -19.62 18.94
N PRO A 84 3.88 -20.84 18.38
CA PRO A 84 3.10 -21.08 17.16
C PRO A 84 1.66 -20.55 17.24
N GLU A 85 1.01 -20.67 18.38
CA GLU A 85 -0.36 -20.18 18.59
C GLU A 85 -0.43 -18.65 18.51
N ALA A 86 0.61 -17.94 18.98
CA ALA A 86 0.68 -16.49 18.90
C ALA A 86 0.98 -16.00 17.47
N ARG A 87 1.71 -16.79 16.67
CA ARG A 87 1.91 -16.49 15.25
C ARG A 87 0.62 -16.65 14.45
N GLU A 88 -0.13 -17.71 14.72
CA GLU A 88 -1.44 -17.90 14.11
C GLU A 88 -2.44 -16.81 14.56
N ASP A 89 -2.40 -16.43 15.84
CA ASP A 89 -3.21 -15.31 16.35
C ASP A 89 -2.85 -13.98 15.66
N LEU A 90 -1.55 -13.72 15.41
CA LEU A 90 -1.10 -12.55 14.67
C LEU A 90 -1.65 -12.56 13.24
N ARG A 91 -1.54 -13.70 12.54
CA ARG A 91 -2.07 -13.89 11.19
C ARG A 91 -3.56 -13.59 11.12
N GLN A 92 -4.35 -14.12 12.07
CA GLN A 92 -5.79 -13.90 12.15
C GLN A 92 -6.15 -12.43 12.41
N HIS A 93 -5.44 -11.78 13.34
CA HIS A 93 -5.65 -10.36 13.62
C HIS A 93 -5.24 -9.47 12.43
N THR A 94 -4.16 -9.80 11.71
CA THR A 94 -3.78 -9.11 10.46
C THR A 94 -4.90 -9.25 9.44
N GLN A 95 -5.40 -10.46 9.19
CA GLN A 95 -6.50 -10.68 8.23
C GLN A 95 -7.76 -9.89 8.60
N TRP A 96 -8.13 -9.89 9.88
CA TRP A 96 -9.26 -9.13 10.39
C TRP A 96 -9.09 -7.62 10.19
N LEU A 97 -7.91 -7.10 10.50
CA LEU A 97 -7.57 -5.69 10.29
C LEU A 97 -7.62 -5.32 8.80
N LEU A 98 -7.02 -6.13 7.92
CA LEU A 98 -7.02 -5.89 6.47
C LEU A 98 -8.44 -5.81 5.91
N GLN A 99 -9.34 -6.69 6.34
CA GLN A 99 -10.75 -6.66 5.95
C GLN A 99 -11.42 -5.35 6.41
N ALA A 100 -11.20 -4.95 7.68
CA ALA A 100 -11.78 -3.73 8.24
C ALA A 100 -11.24 -2.46 7.56
N LEU A 101 -9.93 -2.40 7.30
CA LEU A 101 -9.28 -1.31 6.57
C LEU A 101 -9.76 -1.24 5.13
N GLY A 102 -9.84 -2.38 4.46
CA GLY A 102 -10.37 -2.49 3.10
C GLY A 102 -11.76 -1.91 2.96
N GLN A 103 -12.64 -2.23 3.93
CA GLN A 103 -13.98 -1.66 3.98
C GLN A 103 -13.99 -0.15 4.30
N TYR A 104 -13.13 0.30 5.22
CA TYR A 104 -12.99 1.73 5.53
C TYR A 104 -12.52 2.54 4.32
N TRP A 105 -11.44 2.12 3.66
CA TRP A 105 -10.86 2.82 2.51
C TRP A 105 -11.79 2.80 1.30
N ARG A 106 -12.55 1.71 1.08
CA ARG A 106 -13.65 1.68 0.10
C ARG A 106 -14.69 2.77 0.37
N ASN A 107 -15.11 2.95 1.62
CA ASN A 107 -16.09 3.97 1.98
C ASN A 107 -15.49 5.38 1.86
N TYR A 108 -14.26 5.56 2.33
CA TYR A 108 -13.52 6.82 2.23
C TYR A 108 -13.38 7.25 0.77
N PHE A 109 -12.98 6.32 -0.10
CA PHE A 109 -12.91 6.54 -1.53
C PHE A 109 -14.26 6.99 -2.08
N ARG A 110 -15.33 6.23 -1.83
CA ARG A 110 -16.68 6.54 -2.36
C ARG A 110 -17.18 7.92 -1.96
N GLY A 111 -16.90 8.39 -0.75
CA GLY A 111 -17.42 9.67 -0.27
C GLY A 111 -16.50 10.87 -0.45
N LEU A 112 -15.17 10.69 -0.53
CA LEU A 112 -14.22 11.80 -0.54
C LEU A 112 -13.24 11.80 -1.72
N GLU A 113 -12.89 10.64 -2.29
CA GLU A 113 -11.87 10.55 -3.36
C GLU A 113 -12.46 10.20 -4.73
N ARG A 114 -13.67 9.62 -4.77
CA ARG A 114 -14.36 9.25 -5.99
C ARG A 114 -14.65 10.53 -6.77
N ARG A 115 -14.04 10.65 -7.93
CA ARG A 115 -14.33 11.71 -8.88
C ARG A 115 -15.17 11.18 -10.01
N GLU A 116 -16.09 12.00 -10.49
CA GLU A 116 -16.80 11.70 -11.72
C GLU A 116 -15.83 11.81 -12.91
N PRO A 117 -15.96 10.95 -13.95
CA PRO A 117 -15.16 11.00 -15.17
C PRO A 117 -15.47 12.26 -16.01
N ARG A 118 -15.21 13.48 -15.52
CA ARG A 118 -15.75 14.66 -16.20
C ARG A 118 -15.01 15.04 -17.48
N VAL A 119 -13.71 14.77 -17.63
CA VAL A 119 -13.01 15.06 -18.89
C VAL A 119 -11.73 14.21 -19.03
N ILE A 120 -11.87 12.92 -19.33
CA ILE A 120 -10.72 12.01 -19.40
C ILE A 120 -9.97 12.06 -20.74
N TRP A 121 -10.68 12.50 -21.79
CA TRP A 121 -10.20 12.45 -23.17
C TRP A 121 -9.91 13.83 -23.76
N ALA A 122 -9.73 14.86 -22.91
CA ALA A 122 -9.25 16.14 -23.41
C ALA A 122 -7.88 15.95 -24.07
N GLU A 123 -7.66 16.67 -25.17
CA GLU A 123 -6.37 16.71 -25.85
C GLU A 123 -5.25 16.97 -24.83
N ILE A 124 -4.21 16.13 -24.88
CA ILE A 124 -3.04 16.29 -24.01
C ILE A 124 -2.26 17.49 -24.52
N GLU A 125 -2.20 18.55 -23.72
CA GLU A 125 -1.43 19.75 -24.03
C GLU A 125 0.05 19.40 -24.25
N GLY A 126 0.72 20.08 -25.19
CA GLY A 126 2.09 19.71 -25.60
C GLY A 126 3.13 19.71 -24.47
N TRP A 127 2.95 20.52 -23.42
CA TRP A 127 3.84 20.50 -22.26
C TRP A 127 3.64 19.26 -21.38
N VAL A 128 2.39 18.77 -21.26
CA VAL A 128 2.08 17.53 -20.53
C VAL A 128 2.73 16.34 -21.24
N GLU A 129 2.60 16.29 -22.56
CA GLU A 129 3.25 15.26 -23.38
C GLU A 129 4.79 15.29 -23.21
N SER A 130 5.36 16.49 -23.12
CA SER A 130 6.80 16.66 -22.84
C SER A 130 7.20 16.11 -21.47
N SER A 131 6.38 16.34 -20.43
CA SER A 131 6.59 15.80 -19.08
C SER A 131 6.43 14.28 -19.02
N MET A 132 5.44 13.71 -19.71
CA MET A 132 5.27 12.26 -19.82
C MET A 132 6.48 11.61 -20.50
N ASN A 133 6.97 12.21 -21.59
CA ASN A 133 8.19 11.74 -22.26
C ASN A 133 9.44 11.88 -21.39
N ALA A 134 9.52 12.92 -20.54
CA ALA A 134 10.58 13.06 -19.56
C ALA A 134 10.52 11.95 -18.50
N TRP A 135 9.33 11.56 -18.05
CA TRP A 135 9.13 10.46 -17.12
C TRP A 135 9.69 9.14 -17.70
N PHE A 136 9.32 8.78 -18.94
CA PHE A 136 9.85 7.58 -19.61
C PHE A 136 11.37 7.57 -19.70
N ARG A 137 11.97 8.68 -20.14
CA ARG A 137 13.44 8.81 -20.22
C ARG A 137 14.09 8.64 -18.85
N SER A 138 13.50 9.23 -17.82
CA SER A 138 14.06 9.20 -16.47
C SER A 138 14.00 7.82 -15.82
N MET A 139 13.02 7.02 -16.22
CA MET A 139 12.85 5.64 -15.78
C MET A 139 13.59 4.63 -16.67
N GLN A 140 14.20 5.10 -17.77
CA GLN A 140 14.84 4.24 -18.79
C GLN A 140 13.87 3.16 -19.29
N ILE A 141 12.71 3.61 -19.79
CA ILE A 141 11.65 2.76 -20.34
C ILE A 141 11.37 3.20 -21.77
N ASP A 142 11.40 2.27 -22.72
CA ASP A 142 10.85 2.48 -24.05
C ASP A 142 9.30 2.53 -24.02
N ALA A 143 8.76 3.72 -24.26
CA ALA A 143 7.32 3.96 -24.28
C ALA A 143 6.57 3.13 -25.34
N LYS A 144 7.20 2.87 -26.50
CA LYS A 144 6.59 2.07 -27.57
C LYS A 144 6.50 0.60 -27.18
N GLU A 145 7.55 0.09 -26.55
CA GLU A 145 7.56 -1.29 -26.07
C GLU A 145 6.53 -1.49 -24.94
N LEU A 146 6.45 -0.54 -23.99
CA LEU A 146 5.40 -0.58 -22.97
C LEU A 146 3.99 -0.53 -23.58
N GLN A 147 3.77 0.35 -24.57
CA GLN A 147 2.51 0.41 -25.31
C GLN A 147 2.16 -0.94 -25.95
N GLN A 148 3.12 -1.57 -26.63
CA GLN A 148 2.90 -2.87 -27.27
C GLN A 148 2.54 -3.97 -26.26
N ARG A 149 3.16 -3.98 -25.07
CA ARG A 149 2.84 -4.93 -24.00
C ARG A 149 1.44 -4.72 -23.45
N LEU A 150 1.06 -3.47 -23.20
CA LEU A 150 -0.28 -3.14 -22.73
C LEU A 150 -1.36 -3.45 -23.78
N ALA A 151 -1.08 -3.22 -25.05
CA ALA A 151 -2.00 -3.55 -26.15
C ALA A 151 -2.26 -5.07 -26.27
N ARG A 152 -1.25 -5.91 -26.00
CA ARG A 152 -1.42 -7.38 -25.96
C ARG A 152 -2.38 -7.83 -24.85
N GLY A 153 -2.52 -7.05 -23.78
CA GLY A 153 -3.35 -7.39 -22.61
C GLY A 153 -4.82 -6.93 -22.70
N GLY A 154 -5.15 -5.94 -23.54
CA GLY A 154 -6.51 -5.36 -23.49
C GLY A 154 -6.83 -4.29 -24.52
N ASP A 155 -6.22 -4.36 -25.72
CA ASP A 155 -6.35 -3.36 -26.80
C ASP A 155 -5.71 -2.01 -26.42
N ASP A 156 -5.76 -1.02 -27.32
CA ASP A 156 -5.25 0.34 -27.09
C ASP A 156 -5.87 1.00 -25.84
N ARG A 157 -7.00 0.48 -25.33
CA ARG A 157 -7.66 0.93 -24.09
C ARG A 157 -6.70 0.94 -22.89
N TYR A 158 -5.91 -0.11 -22.67
CA TYR A 158 -5.03 -0.18 -21.50
C TYR A 158 -3.95 0.89 -21.55
N TRP A 159 -3.41 1.13 -22.74
CA TRP A 159 -2.46 2.21 -22.99
C TRP A 159 -3.07 3.58 -22.68
N GLN A 160 -4.32 3.81 -23.07
CA GLN A 160 -5.02 5.05 -22.78
C GLN A 160 -5.25 5.27 -21.27
N ILE A 161 -5.69 4.24 -20.54
CA ILE A 161 -5.88 4.30 -19.09
C ILE A 161 -4.55 4.61 -18.39
N PHE A 162 -3.47 3.95 -18.82
CA PHE A 162 -2.13 4.23 -18.33
C PHE A 162 -1.69 5.67 -18.61
N ARG A 163 -1.83 6.14 -19.86
CA ARG A 163 -1.45 7.52 -20.24
C ARG A 163 -2.20 8.56 -19.40
N MET A 164 -3.46 8.31 -19.08
CA MET A 164 -4.23 9.18 -18.18
C MET A 164 -3.60 9.21 -16.77
N GLY A 165 -3.30 8.05 -16.19
CA GLY A 165 -2.63 7.98 -14.88
C GLY A 165 -1.26 8.66 -14.88
N LEU A 166 -0.47 8.44 -15.94
CA LEU A 166 0.84 9.07 -16.12
C LEU A 166 0.73 10.58 -16.31
N ARG A 167 -0.27 11.07 -17.05
CA ARG A 167 -0.54 12.52 -17.19
C ARG A 167 -0.68 13.18 -15.83
N HIS A 168 -1.50 12.64 -14.93
CA HIS A 168 -1.69 13.22 -13.60
C HIS A 168 -0.41 13.12 -12.74
N CYS A 169 0.33 12.02 -12.86
CA CYS A 169 1.60 11.86 -12.16
C CYS A 169 2.67 12.86 -12.67
N ALA A 170 2.77 13.09 -13.97
CA ALA A 170 3.85 13.84 -14.60
C ALA A 170 3.59 15.36 -14.70
N SER A 171 2.31 15.77 -14.73
CA SER A 171 1.93 17.19 -14.84
C SER A 171 2.13 17.97 -13.55
N ASN A 172 2.42 17.30 -12.43
CA ASN A 172 2.36 17.90 -11.08
C ASN A 172 1.07 18.70 -10.89
N ASP A 173 -0.04 18.27 -11.48
CA ASP A 173 -1.32 18.94 -11.31
C ASP A 173 -1.79 18.70 -9.86
N VAL A 174 -1.35 19.60 -8.98
CA VAL A 174 -1.30 19.46 -7.50
C VAL A 174 -2.70 19.20 -6.90
N GLY A 175 -3.77 19.40 -7.67
CA GLY A 175 -5.14 19.32 -7.17
C GLY A 175 -5.90 18.02 -7.46
N GLU A 176 -5.41 17.12 -8.32
CA GLU A 176 -6.30 16.11 -8.89
C GLU A 176 -6.28 14.77 -8.15
N TRP A 177 -5.28 13.89 -8.32
CA TRP A 177 -5.34 12.51 -7.83
C TRP A 177 -4.04 11.97 -7.22
N PRO A 178 -4.06 11.34 -6.02
CA PRO A 178 -5.06 11.52 -4.95
C PRO A 178 -5.14 12.99 -4.51
N SER A 179 -6.18 13.34 -3.73
CA SER A 179 -6.29 14.72 -3.24
C SER A 179 -5.03 15.14 -2.46
N SER A 180 -4.56 16.37 -2.67
CA SER A 180 -3.45 16.96 -1.89
C SER A 180 -3.70 16.81 -0.38
N SER A 181 -4.95 16.99 0.04
CA SER A 181 -5.36 16.86 1.43
C SER A 181 -5.14 15.46 2.03
N PHE A 182 -5.17 14.41 1.22
CA PHE A 182 -4.81 13.06 1.66
C PHE A 182 -3.31 12.88 1.74
N ARG A 183 -2.55 13.36 0.74
CA ARG A 183 -1.07 13.31 0.71
C ARG A 183 -0.42 14.06 1.88
N GLU A 184 -1.06 15.13 2.34
CA GLU A 184 -0.63 15.92 3.50
C GLU A 184 -0.89 15.20 4.84
N MET A 185 -1.68 14.12 4.86
CA MET A 185 -1.85 13.34 6.07
C MET A 185 -0.56 12.58 6.40
N ARG A 186 -0.10 12.76 7.63
CA ARG A 186 0.99 11.95 8.17
C ARG A 186 0.63 10.46 8.02
N PHE A 187 1.59 9.66 7.58
CA PHE A 187 1.45 8.20 7.35
C PHE A 187 0.52 7.79 6.21
N TRP A 188 0.20 8.67 5.26
CA TRP A 188 -0.63 8.27 4.11
C TRP A 188 -0.10 7.02 3.38
N LYS A 189 1.22 6.82 3.34
CA LYS A 189 1.87 5.63 2.76
C LYS A 189 1.62 4.33 3.54
N SER A 190 1.33 4.41 4.84
CA SER A 190 1.09 3.24 5.70
C SER A 190 -0.20 2.50 5.32
N ARG A 191 -1.15 3.20 4.68
CA ARG A 191 -2.30 2.59 3.98
C ARG A 191 -1.83 1.54 2.99
N PHE A 192 -0.82 1.84 2.19
CA PHE A 192 -0.36 0.97 1.11
C PHE A 192 0.55 -0.13 1.62
N ILE A 193 1.48 0.20 2.53
CA ILE A 193 2.39 -0.77 3.14
C ILE A 193 1.59 -1.87 3.84
N LEU A 194 0.55 -1.51 4.59
CA LEU A 194 -0.26 -2.52 5.26
C LEU A 194 -1.12 -3.29 4.25
N MET A 195 -1.76 -2.60 3.31
CA MET A 195 -2.65 -3.28 2.36
C MET A 195 -1.91 -4.14 1.32
N SER A 196 -0.59 -3.93 1.08
CA SER A 196 0.22 -4.82 0.26
C SER A 196 0.30 -6.23 0.84
N ARG A 197 0.11 -6.40 2.16
CA ARG A 197 -0.03 -7.73 2.79
C ARG A 197 -1.10 -8.60 2.14
N CYS A 198 -2.13 -8.01 1.52
CA CYS A 198 -3.15 -8.76 0.78
C CYS A 198 -2.61 -9.51 -0.46
N MET A 199 -1.38 -9.24 -0.90
CA MET A 199 -0.74 -9.87 -2.07
C MET A 199 0.31 -10.91 -1.66
N TYR A 200 0.61 -11.05 -0.37
CA TYR A 200 1.59 -12.02 0.09
C TYR A 200 0.96 -13.42 0.15
N PRO A 201 1.71 -14.50 -0.11
CA PRO A 201 1.17 -15.86 -0.19
C PRO A 201 0.46 -16.35 1.08
N ASP A 202 0.80 -15.83 2.26
CA ASP A 202 0.19 -16.22 3.53
C ASP A 202 -1.19 -15.56 3.79
N MET A 203 -1.50 -14.50 3.04
CA MET A 203 -2.78 -13.81 3.06
C MET A 203 -3.55 -14.07 1.77
N ASP A 204 -3.03 -13.63 0.62
CA ASP A 204 -3.62 -13.72 -0.72
C ASP A 204 -5.12 -13.38 -0.76
N GLU A 205 -5.45 -12.17 -0.27
CA GLU A 205 -6.82 -11.70 -0.09
C GLU A 205 -7.05 -10.36 -0.79
N LEU A 206 -6.68 -10.29 -2.08
CA LEU A 206 -6.79 -9.06 -2.89
C LEU A 206 -8.20 -8.45 -2.87
N ARG A 207 -9.24 -9.27 -2.65
CA ARG A 207 -10.65 -8.83 -2.49
C ARG A 207 -10.87 -7.83 -1.34
N TYR A 208 -9.97 -7.76 -0.36
CA TYR A 208 -10.04 -6.75 0.70
C TYR A 208 -9.72 -5.36 0.19
N ILE A 209 -8.95 -5.22 -0.89
CA ILE A 209 -8.69 -3.93 -1.52
C ILE A 209 -9.89 -3.51 -2.36
N GLY A 210 -10.70 -2.62 -1.80
CA GLY A 210 -11.98 -2.20 -2.35
C GLY A 210 -11.99 -0.87 -3.12
N ASP A 211 -10.84 -0.25 -3.31
CA ASP A 211 -10.70 1.05 -3.98
C ASP A 211 -9.39 1.13 -4.80
N PRO A 212 -9.36 1.92 -5.88
CA PRO A 212 -8.24 1.96 -6.81
C PRO A 212 -6.97 2.61 -6.23
N ILE A 213 -7.10 3.60 -5.34
CA ILE A 213 -5.97 4.33 -4.76
C ILE A 213 -5.17 3.40 -3.85
N THR A 214 -5.86 2.67 -2.96
CA THR A 214 -5.23 1.64 -2.14
C THR A 214 -4.58 0.57 -3.00
N LEU A 215 -5.26 0.11 -4.05
CA LEU A 215 -4.72 -0.93 -4.93
C LEU A 215 -3.42 -0.49 -5.59
N GLY A 216 -3.41 0.65 -6.27
CA GLY A 216 -2.22 1.13 -6.96
C GLY A 216 -1.03 1.32 -6.01
N GLY A 217 -1.30 1.83 -4.81
CA GLY A 217 -0.26 1.94 -3.78
C GLY A 217 0.21 0.59 -3.26
N ALA A 218 -0.70 -0.32 -2.93
CA ALA A 218 -0.38 -1.65 -2.41
C ALA A 218 0.44 -2.47 -3.43
N VAL A 219 0.04 -2.42 -4.71
CA VAL A 219 0.78 -3.04 -5.82
C VAL A 219 2.20 -2.49 -5.86
N ALA A 220 2.36 -1.15 -5.87
CA ALA A 220 3.70 -0.55 -5.91
C ALA A 220 4.58 -0.95 -4.73
N TYR A 221 4.01 -1.21 -3.54
CA TYR A 221 4.78 -1.62 -2.37
C TYR A 221 5.14 -3.10 -2.32
N HIS A 222 4.32 -3.97 -2.94
CA HIS A 222 4.49 -5.41 -2.84
C HIS A 222 5.76 -5.91 -3.54
N ASP A 223 6.05 -5.42 -4.74
CA ASP A 223 7.13 -5.93 -5.59
C ASP A 223 8.09 -4.84 -6.09
N MET A 224 8.09 -3.67 -5.44
CA MET A 224 8.90 -2.49 -5.81
C MET A 224 10.38 -2.82 -6.07
N HIS A 225 10.92 -3.81 -5.36
CA HIS A 225 12.32 -4.20 -5.48
C HIS A 225 12.64 -4.75 -6.88
N THR A 226 11.69 -5.43 -7.53
CA THR A 226 11.83 -5.95 -8.90
C THR A 226 12.08 -4.82 -9.88
N PHE A 227 11.37 -3.70 -9.72
CA PHE A 227 11.57 -2.52 -10.56
C PHE A 227 12.97 -1.90 -10.42
N TYR A 228 13.49 -1.81 -9.19
CA TYR A 228 14.78 -1.14 -8.94
C TYR A 228 16.00 -2.03 -9.10
N ALA A 229 15.86 -3.33 -8.90
CA ALA A 229 16.93 -4.29 -9.09
C ALA A 229 17.06 -4.74 -10.55
N GLY A 230 15.97 -4.66 -11.32
CA GLY A 230 15.89 -5.24 -12.64
C GLY A 230 16.49 -4.39 -13.77
N ASP A 231 16.80 -5.06 -14.87
CA ASP A 231 17.16 -4.41 -16.14
C ASP A 231 15.94 -3.76 -16.82
N GLU A 232 16.13 -3.21 -18.03
CA GLU A 232 15.04 -2.56 -18.75
C GLU A 232 13.87 -3.51 -19.06
N GLU A 233 14.16 -4.76 -19.40
CA GLU A 233 13.16 -5.78 -19.75
C GLU A 233 12.34 -6.19 -18.53
N GLU A 234 13.01 -6.36 -17.38
CA GLU A 234 12.36 -6.65 -16.11
C GLU A 234 11.50 -5.46 -15.65
N ARG A 235 11.98 -4.23 -15.79
CA ARG A 235 11.19 -3.02 -15.50
C ARG A 235 9.96 -2.89 -16.38
N LEU A 236 10.09 -3.16 -17.69
CA LEU A 236 8.98 -3.16 -18.64
C LEU A 236 7.93 -4.22 -18.28
N SER A 237 8.38 -5.43 -17.96
CA SER A 237 7.52 -6.54 -17.56
C SER A 237 6.78 -6.25 -16.26
N TYR A 238 7.51 -5.75 -15.26
CA TYR A 238 6.97 -5.30 -13.99
C TYR A 238 5.86 -4.26 -14.19
N LEU A 239 6.12 -3.20 -14.96
CA LEU A 239 5.15 -2.14 -15.18
C LEU A 239 3.92 -2.66 -15.93
N ALA A 240 4.13 -3.38 -17.03
CA ALA A 240 3.03 -3.90 -17.84
C ALA A 240 2.14 -4.82 -17.02
N GLY A 241 2.72 -5.79 -16.30
CA GLY A 241 1.97 -6.74 -15.47
C GLY A 241 1.18 -6.05 -14.37
N ASN A 242 1.80 -5.13 -13.63
CA ASN A 242 1.14 -4.42 -12.55
C ASN A 242 0.06 -3.44 -13.02
N ILE A 243 0.27 -2.76 -14.16
CA ILE A 243 -0.77 -1.91 -14.77
C ILE A 243 -1.97 -2.74 -15.23
N ILE A 244 -1.73 -3.88 -15.88
CA ILE A 244 -2.80 -4.81 -16.30
C ILE A 244 -3.59 -5.27 -15.07
N ASN A 245 -2.91 -5.72 -14.02
CA ASN A 245 -3.54 -6.17 -12.77
C ASN A 245 -4.40 -5.08 -12.13
N ILE A 246 -3.91 -3.83 -12.10
CA ILE A 246 -4.67 -2.68 -11.58
C ILE A 246 -5.94 -2.46 -12.42
N ILE A 247 -5.83 -2.46 -13.74
CA ILE A 247 -6.97 -2.24 -14.64
C ILE A 247 -8.00 -3.37 -14.51
N GLU A 248 -7.55 -4.62 -14.53
CA GLU A 248 -8.43 -5.79 -14.44
C GLU A 248 -9.15 -5.87 -13.10
N HIS A 249 -8.45 -5.58 -12.00
CA HIS A 249 -9.09 -5.56 -10.68
C HIS A 249 -10.08 -4.41 -10.56
N VAL A 250 -9.72 -3.20 -11.00
CA VAL A 250 -10.61 -2.03 -10.84
C VAL A 250 -11.80 -2.09 -11.79
N CYS A 251 -11.57 -2.35 -13.08
CA CYS A 251 -12.62 -2.35 -14.09
C CYS A 251 -13.38 -3.67 -14.16
N GLY A 252 -12.70 -4.80 -13.95
CA GLY A 252 -13.30 -6.13 -13.99
C GLY A 252 -13.93 -6.53 -12.65
N TYR A 253 -13.10 -6.64 -11.60
CA TYR A 253 -13.57 -7.13 -10.30
C TYR A 253 -14.40 -6.11 -9.52
N LEU A 254 -13.90 -4.88 -9.36
CA LEU A 254 -14.62 -3.80 -8.64
C LEU A 254 -15.70 -3.12 -9.50
N GLN A 255 -15.74 -3.43 -10.81
CA GLN A 255 -16.70 -2.88 -11.78
C GLN A 255 -16.75 -1.35 -11.78
N MET A 256 -15.58 -0.72 -11.64
CA MET A 256 -15.44 0.73 -11.65
C MET A 256 -15.06 1.24 -13.06
N PRO A 257 -15.34 2.52 -13.38
CA PRO A 257 -14.93 3.11 -14.65
C PRO A 257 -13.40 3.20 -14.81
N ASP A 258 -12.94 3.30 -16.05
CA ASP A 258 -11.52 3.48 -16.42
C ASP A 258 -10.82 4.64 -15.70
N ALA A 259 -11.58 5.71 -15.40
CA ALA A 259 -11.17 6.84 -14.57
C ALA A 259 -10.60 6.45 -13.21
N ASN A 260 -11.16 5.39 -12.63
CA ASN A 260 -10.77 4.92 -11.32
C ASN A 260 -9.49 4.11 -11.44
N ALA A 261 -9.34 3.31 -12.50
CA ALA A 261 -8.12 2.54 -12.74
C ALA A 261 -6.91 3.47 -12.93
N SER A 262 -7.07 4.57 -13.66
CA SER A 262 -6.01 5.57 -13.84
C SER A 262 -5.64 6.30 -12.54
N GLN A 263 -6.55 6.47 -11.58
CA GLN A 263 -6.20 6.95 -10.23
C GLN A 263 -5.27 5.98 -9.51
N GLY A 264 -5.57 4.68 -9.59
CA GLY A 264 -4.69 3.63 -9.06
C GLY A 264 -3.32 3.66 -9.74
N ILE A 265 -3.29 3.73 -11.07
CA ILE A 265 -2.03 3.84 -11.83
C ILE A 265 -1.25 5.10 -11.45
N CYS A 266 -1.92 6.25 -11.27
CA CYS A 266 -1.24 7.49 -10.85
C CYS A 266 -0.51 7.30 -9.51
N VAL A 267 -1.16 6.67 -8.53
CA VAL A 267 -0.55 6.37 -7.22
C VAL A 267 0.58 5.37 -7.36
N PHE A 268 0.38 4.32 -8.17
CA PHE A 268 1.40 3.33 -8.46
C PHE A 268 2.66 4.01 -9.02
N LEU A 269 2.53 4.85 -10.04
CA LEU A 269 3.65 5.57 -10.65
C LEU A 269 4.29 6.59 -9.71
N GLU A 270 3.51 7.29 -8.88
CA GLU A 270 4.01 8.27 -7.89
C GLU A 270 4.95 7.63 -6.86
N LEU A 271 4.73 6.36 -6.53
CA LEU A 271 5.57 5.61 -5.60
C LEU A 271 6.87 5.10 -6.21
N HIS A 272 7.05 5.23 -7.53
CA HIS A 272 8.31 5.01 -8.23
C HIS A 272 8.97 6.37 -8.50
N PRO A 273 9.80 6.91 -7.58
CA PRO A 273 10.43 8.20 -7.77
C PRO A 273 11.34 8.26 -9.00
N VAL A 274 11.17 9.34 -9.76
CA VAL A 274 12.07 9.77 -10.83
C VAL A 274 13.36 10.29 -10.22
N SER A 275 14.52 9.81 -10.70
CA SER A 275 15.88 10.05 -10.20
C SER A 275 16.37 11.53 -10.19
N GLY A 276 15.50 12.52 -10.42
CA GLY A 276 15.87 13.93 -10.56
C GLY A 276 15.64 14.83 -9.33
N GLY A 277 14.93 14.36 -8.30
CA GLY A 277 14.63 15.13 -7.09
C GLY A 277 15.31 14.53 -5.86
N CYS A 278 16.59 14.84 -5.66
CA CYS A 278 17.41 14.54 -4.47
C CYS A 278 16.81 13.50 -3.48
N ASN A 279 16.83 12.22 -3.86
CA ASN A 279 16.65 11.08 -2.97
C ASN A 279 17.40 9.91 -3.60
N CYS A 280 18.58 9.65 -3.04
CA CYS A 280 19.58 8.73 -3.54
C CYS A 280 18.96 7.38 -3.96
N VAL A 281 19.17 6.97 -5.22
CA VAL A 281 18.85 5.61 -5.72
C VAL A 281 19.47 4.54 -4.81
N ALA A 282 20.61 4.82 -4.16
CA ALA A 282 21.17 3.92 -3.16
C ALA A 282 20.34 3.82 -1.87
N CYS A 283 19.59 4.85 -1.46
CA CYS A 283 18.66 4.73 -0.33
C CYS A 283 17.45 3.85 -0.67
N TYR A 284 16.93 3.92 -1.89
CA TYR A 284 15.86 3.01 -2.33
C TYR A 284 16.37 1.60 -2.55
N ALA A 285 17.57 1.41 -3.12
CA ALA A 285 18.19 0.10 -3.23
C ALA A 285 18.54 -0.49 -1.85
N LEU A 286 18.98 0.31 -0.89
CA LEU A 286 19.19 -0.13 0.50
C LEU A 286 17.86 -0.47 1.19
N ARG A 287 16.80 0.31 0.95
CA ARG A 287 15.47 0.02 1.47
C ARG A 287 14.85 -1.21 0.81
N ALA A 288 15.02 -1.40 -0.50
CA ALA A 288 14.58 -2.57 -1.23
C ALA A 288 15.35 -3.83 -0.79
N LYS A 289 16.67 -3.71 -0.55
CA LYS A 289 17.46 -4.78 0.06
C LYS A 289 17.05 -5.09 1.50
N ALA A 290 16.72 -4.07 2.29
CA ALA A 290 16.18 -4.27 3.63
C ALA A 290 14.81 -4.96 3.58
N LEU A 291 13.92 -4.54 2.66
CA LEU A 291 12.63 -5.19 2.43
C LEU A 291 12.80 -6.63 1.93
N GLN A 292 13.71 -6.92 0.99
CA GLN A 292 14.01 -8.29 0.56
C GLN A 292 14.58 -9.16 1.69
N ALA A 293 15.41 -8.59 2.56
CA ALA A 293 15.90 -9.29 3.75
C ALA A 293 14.76 -9.56 4.75
N GLU A 294 13.85 -8.60 4.94
CA GLU A 294 12.62 -8.77 5.72
C GLU A 294 11.69 -9.83 5.09
N GLU A 295 11.49 -9.83 3.78
CA GLU A 295 10.67 -10.80 3.05
C GLU A 295 11.28 -12.20 3.07
N SER A 296 12.61 -12.32 2.97
CA SER A 296 13.30 -13.60 3.10
C SER A 296 13.19 -14.17 4.52
N GLN A 297 13.12 -13.30 5.54
CA GLN A 297 12.78 -13.69 6.91
C GLN A 297 11.29 -14.02 7.06
N PHE A 298 10.42 -13.36 6.30
CA PHE A 298 8.98 -13.57 6.30
C PHE A 298 8.57 -14.90 5.67
N MET A 299 9.25 -15.28 4.57
CA MET A 299 8.98 -16.47 3.76
C MET A 299 9.78 -17.71 4.21
N GLY A 300 10.63 -17.57 5.24
CA GLY A 300 11.44 -18.65 5.79
C GLY A 300 10.62 -19.71 6.55
N GLN A 301 10.02 -20.63 5.80
CA GLN A 301 10.06 -22.07 6.11
C GLN A 301 11.33 -22.69 5.51
#